data_AF-A0A6I5C0W0-F1
#
_entry.id   AF-A0A6I5C0W0-F1
#
_cell.length_a   1.000
_cell.length_b   1.000
_cell.length_c   1.000
_cell.angle_alpha   90.00
_cell.angle_beta   90.00
_cell.angle_gamma   90.00
#
_symmetry.space_group_name_H-M   'P 1'
#
loop_
_entity.id
_entity.type
_entity.pdbx_description
1 polymer ?
#
loop_
_entity_poly.entity_id
_entity_poly.type
_entity_poly.pdbx_seq_one_letter_code
_entity_poly.pdbx_strand_id
1 'polypeptide(L)'
;RFTARVYVLSGREGGRTTPVATGYRPQFYIRTADVVGDVDLGGAALARPGDTVTMTVELGREVPLEPGLGFAVREGGRTVGAGTVTSVE
;
A
#
# COMPACT_ATOMS: atom_id res chain seq x y z
N ARG A 1 -10.29 -5.33 6.91
CA ARG A 1 -9.12 -5.72 6.07
C ARG A 1 -9.45 -5.37 4.62
N PHE A 2 -8.49 -5.21 3.71
CA PHE A 2 -8.83 -5.02 2.29
C PHE A 2 -7.76 -5.54 1.35
N THR A 3 -8.17 -5.82 0.11
CA THR A 3 -7.26 -6.12 -1.00
C THR A 3 -7.24 -4.93 -1.95
N ALA A 4 -6.09 -4.63 -2.53
CA ALA A 4 -5.90 -3.52 -3.43
C ALA A 4 -4.91 -3.83 -4.53
N ARG A 5 -5.02 -3.09 -5.64
CA ARG A 5 -3.98 -3.00 -6.65
C ARG A 5 -3.10 -1.80 -6.35
N VAL A 6 -1.80 -2.01 -6.22
CA VAL A 6 -0.86 -0.97 -5.77
C VAL A 6 0.32 -0.88 -6.72
N TYR A 7 0.59 0.33 -7.19
CA TYR A 7 1.81 0.70 -7.88
C TYR A 7 2.86 1.15 -6.86
N VAL A 8 4.03 0.52 -6.86
CA VAL A 8 5.15 0.90 -6.01
C VAL A 8 5.99 1.93 -6.76
N LEU A 9 6.07 3.16 -6.25
CA LEU A 9 6.80 4.23 -6.93
C LEU A 9 8.30 3.93 -6.95
N SER A 10 8.92 4.13 -8.11
CA SER A 10 10.36 4.02 -8.28
C SER A 10 11.12 5.19 -7.65
N GLY A 11 12.42 5.01 -7.42
CA GLY A 11 13.27 6.10 -6.91
C GLY A 11 13.33 7.32 -7.85
N ARG A 12 13.12 7.13 -9.16
CA ARG A 12 13.03 8.24 -10.13
C ARG A 12 11.78 9.09 -9.94
N GLU A 13 10.73 8.51 -9.37
CA GLU A 13 9.47 9.18 -9.04
C GLU A 13 9.45 9.67 -7.59
N GLY A 14 10.60 9.61 -6.89
CA GLY A 14 10.71 9.98 -5.48
C GLY A 14 10.25 8.91 -4.48
N GLY A 15 9.95 7.71 -4.97
CA GLY A 15 9.55 6.55 -4.16
C GLY A 15 10.75 5.74 -3.63
N ARG A 16 10.67 4.41 -3.74
CA ARG A 16 11.69 3.51 -3.18
C ARG A 16 12.79 3.18 -4.19
N THR A 17 14.00 2.97 -3.68
CA THR A 17 15.10 2.34 -4.44
C THR A 17 15.25 0.86 -4.11
N THR A 18 14.69 0.40 -2.99
CA THR A 18 14.71 -1.00 -2.55
C THR A 18 13.31 -1.62 -2.59
N PRO A 19 13.20 -2.94 -2.86
CA PRO A 19 11.91 -3.64 -2.86
C PRO A 19 11.19 -3.59 -1.50
N VAL A 20 9.88 -3.81 -1.54
CA VAL A 20 9.05 -4.09 -0.36
C VAL A 20 8.75 -5.59 -0.28
N ALA A 21 8.53 -6.11 0.91
CA ALA A 21 8.22 -7.52 1.15
C ALA A 21 6.95 -7.68 2.00
N THR A 22 6.38 -8.88 2.05
CA THR A 22 5.36 -9.22 3.07
C THR A 22 5.90 -8.95 4.48
N GLY A 23 5.06 -8.41 5.36
CA GLY A 23 5.45 -7.91 6.68
C GLY A 23 5.90 -6.44 6.66
N TYR A 24 5.90 -5.79 5.50
CA TYR A 24 6.09 -4.35 5.41
C TYR A 24 4.96 -3.59 6.12
N ARG A 25 5.33 -2.58 6.92
CA ARG A 25 4.39 -1.89 7.81
C ARG A 25 4.35 -0.35 7.62
N PRO A 26 3.85 0.14 6.46
CA PRO A 26 3.80 1.56 6.15
C PRO A 26 2.58 2.28 6.76
N GLN A 27 2.50 3.59 6.53
CA GLN A 27 1.29 4.37 6.72
C GLN A 27 0.46 4.41 5.44
N PHE A 28 -0.83 4.19 5.55
CA PHE A 28 -1.82 4.33 4.49
C PHE A 28 -2.53 5.65 4.67
N TYR A 29 -2.37 6.55 3.70
CA TYR A 29 -3.12 7.80 3.64
C TYR A 29 -4.41 7.56 2.87
N ILE A 30 -5.51 7.44 3.62
CA ILE A 30 -6.84 7.13 3.10
C ILE A 30 -7.75 8.31 3.43
N ARG A 31 -8.24 8.99 2.40
CA ARG A 31 -8.98 10.26 2.50
C ARG A 31 -8.17 11.32 3.26
N THR A 32 -8.40 11.46 4.57
CA THR A 32 -7.75 12.45 5.44
C THR A 32 -6.98 11.81 6.60
N ALA A 33 -6.90 10.49 6.66
CA ALA A 33 -6.31 9.76 7.76
C ALA A 33 -5.04 9.02 7.33
N ASP A 34 -3.95 9.19 8.07
CA ASP A 34 -2.82 8.26 8.05
C ASP A 34 -3.08 7.13 9.05
N VAL A 35 -3.00 5.88 8.58
CA VAL A 35 -3.19 4.67 9.39
C VAL A 35 -2.09 3.67 9.09
N VAL A 36 -1.39 3.21 10.13
CA VAL A 36 -0.40 2.14 9.97
C VAL A 36 -1.11 0.86 9.60
N GLY A 37 -0.58 0.11 8.64
CA GLY A 37 -1.11 -1.20 8.27
C GLY A 37 -0.02 -2.19 7.92
N ASP A 38 -0.34 -3.46 8.07
CA ASP A 38 0.52 -4.60 7.75
C ASP A 38 0.21 -5.11 6.33
N VAL A 39 1.26 -5.32 5.55
CA VAL A 39 1.18 -5.70 4.12
C VAL A 39 1.45 -7.18 3.92
N ASP A 40 0.59 -7.82 3.15
CA ASP A 40 0.83 -9.15 2.58
C ASP A 40 0.71 -9.13 1.05
N LEU A 41 1.80 -9.51 0.38
CA LEU A 41 1.92 -9.62 -1.08
C LEU A 41 1.58 -11.02 -1.60
N GLY A 42 1.20 -11.96 -0.72
CA GLY A 42 0.86 -13.33 -1.07
C GLY A 42 2.03 -14.05 -1.76
N GLY A 43 1.72 -14.80 -2.83
CA GLY A 43 2.70 -15.64 -3.53
C GLY A 43 3.88 -14.92 -4.18
N ALA A 44 3.78 -13.60 -4.41
CA ALA A 44 4.90 -12.82 -4.91
C ALA A 44 5.96 -12.56 -3.83
N ALA A 45 5.54 -12.45 -2.55
CA ALA A 45 6.34 -12.13 -1.35
C ALA A 45 7.19 -10.85 -1.40
N LEU A 46 7.44 -10.27 -2.57
CA LEU A 46 8.30 -9.13 -2.84
C LEU A 46 7.72 -8.30 -4.00
N ALA A 47 7.74 -6.96 -3.89
CA ALA A 47 7.42 -6.04 -4.99
C ALA A 47 8.55 -5.05 -5.20
N ARG A 48 9.01 -4.90 -6.45
CA ARG A 48 10.11 -3.99 -6.78
C ARG A 48 9.56 -2.60 -7.07
N PRO A 49 10.37 -1.55 -6.89
CA PRO A 49 9.96 -0.21 -7.32
C PRO A 49 9.71 -0.18 -8.84
N GLY A 50 8.55 0.32 -9.24
CA GLY A 50 8.02 0.29 -10.60
C GLY A 50 7.01 -0.84 -10.87
N ASP A 51 6.83 -1.79 -9.94
CA ASP A 51 5.86 -2.87 -10.11
C ASP A 51 4.44 -2.44 -9.71
N THR A 52 3.45 -3.06 -10.36
CA THR A 52 2.06 -3.05 -9.89
C THR A 52 1.71 -4.42 -9.34
N VAL A 53 1.33 -4.49 -8.07
CA VAL A 53 1.04 -5.75 -7.37
C VAL A 53 -0.35 -5.75 -6.76
N THR A 54 -0.88 -6.95 -6.52
CA THR A 54 -2.04 -7.14 -5.64
C THR A 54 -1.54 -7.25 -4.21
N MET A 55 -2.13 -6.48 -3.31
CA MET A 55 -1.69 -6.34 -1.93
C MET A 55 -2.88 -6.49 -0.99
N THR A 56 -2.74 -7.36 0.00
CA THR A 56 -3.68 -7.44 1.12
C THR A 56 -3.15 -6.58 2.26
N VAL A 57 -4.03 -5.79 2.87
CA VAL A 57 -3.68 -4.85 3.93
C VAL A 57 -4.56 -5.05 5.15
N GLU A 58 -3.93 -5.18 6.30
CA GLU A 58 -4.57 -5.13 7.60
C GLU A 58 -4.28 -3.78 8.27
N LEU A 59 -5.29 -2.94 8.42
CA LEU A 59 -5.14 -1.63 9.05
C LEU A 59 -5.13 -1.75 10.57
N GLY A 60 -4.26 -1.01 11.25
CA GLY A 60 -4.18 -1.00 12.71
C GLY A 60 -5.37 -0.32 13.42
N ARG A 61 -6.30 0.27 12.66
CA ARG A 61 -7.61 0.71 13.15
C ARG A 61 -8.63 0.69 12.01
N GLU A 62 -9.90 0.68 12.37
CA GLU A 62 -10.99 0.74 11.40
C GLU A 62 -11.00 2.08 10.65
N VAL A 63 -11.19 1.98 9.33
CA VAL A 63 -11.38 3.10 8.42
C VAL A 63 -12.48 2.70 7.44
N PRO A 64 -13.43 3.60 7.11
CA PRO A 64 -14.41 3.33 6.07
C PRO A 64 -13.73 3.14 4.71
N LEU A 65 -13.93 1.96 4.10
CA LEU A 65 -13.34 1.58 2.80
C LEU A 65 -14.45 1.14 1.85
N GLU A 66 -14.22 1.36 0.57
CA GLU A 66 -15.10 0.91 -0.52
C GLU A 66 -14.25 0.52 -1.73
N PRO A 67 -14.65 -0.50 -2.52
CA PRO A 67 -14.00 -0.80 -3.78
C PRO A 67 -13.94 0.43 -4.70
N GLY A 68 -12.80 0.65 -5.34
CA GLY A 68 -12.53 1.83 -6.16
C GLY A 68 -11.94 3.02 -5.39
N LEU A 69 -11.90 2.98 -4.06
CA LEU A 69 -11.28 4.04 -3.27
C LEU A 69 -9.77 4.09 -3.51
N GLY A 70 -9.27 5.26 -3.90
CA GLY A 70 -7.84 5.54 -4.03
C GLY A 70 -7.18 5.84 -2.68
N PHE A 71 -5.92 5.45 -2.53
CA PHE A 71 -5.09 5.76 -1.36
C PHE A 71 -3.61 5.89 -1.73
N ALA A 72 -2.83 6.48 -0.82
CA ALA A 72 -1.38 6.52 -0.94
C ALA A 72 -0.72 5.67 0.16
N VAL A 73 0.38 5.02 -0.17
CA VAL A 73 1.27 4.35 0.79
C VAL A 73 2.41 5.29 1.10
N ARG A 74 2.67 5.53 2.38
CA ARG A 74 3.64 6.52 2.87
C ARG A 74 4.62 5.93 3.87
N GLU A 75 5.86 6.40 3.79
CA GLU A 75 6.95 6.07 4.71
C GLU A 75 7.75 7.33 5.02
N GLY A 76 7.91 7.66 6.32
CA GLY A 76 8.66 8.84 6.75
C GLY A 76 8.15 10.14 6.10
N GLY A 77 6.84 10.26 5.91
CA GLY A 77 6.20 11.41 5.27
C GLY A 77 6.21 11.44 3.74
N ARG A 78 6.95 10.53 3.08
CA ARG A 78 7.04 10.44 1.61
C ARG A 78 6.08 9.42 1.03
N THR A 79 5.49 9.71 -0.12
CA THR A 79 4.67 8.74 -0.88
C THR A 79 5.57 7.74 -1.59
N VAL A 80 5.37 6.46 -1.30
CA VAL A 80 6.15 5.33 -1.84
C VAL A 80 5.29 4.37 -2.67
N GLY A 81 3.97 4.53 -2.63
CA GLY A 81 3.04 3.75 -3.45
C GLY A 81 1.72 4.48 -3.65
N ALA A 82 1.01 4.13 -4.71
CA ALA A 82 -0.35 4.57 -4.98
C ALA A 82 -1.23 3.35 -5.24
N GLY A 83 -2.39 3.30 -4.61
CA GLY A 83 -3.25 2.12 -4.63
C GLY A 83 -4.72 2.43 -4.84
N THR A 84 -5.45 1.40 -5.28
CA THR A 84 -6.90 1.42 -5.38
C THR A 84 -7.46 0.15 -4.76
N VAL A 85 -8.39 0.31 -3.83
CA VAL A 85 -9.08 -0.80 -3.17
C VAL A 85 -9.84 -1.62 -4.21
N THR A 86 -9.64 -2.94 -4.22
CA THR A 86 -10.35 -3.87 -5.12
C THR A 86 -11.46 -4.62 -4.39
N SER A 87 -11.26 -4.96 -3.12
CA SER A 87 -12.27 -5.60 -2.27
C SER A 87 -12.04 -5.26 -0.81
N VAL A 88 -13.11 -5.22 -0.02
CA VAL A 88 -13.08 -4.95 1.42
C VAL A 88 -13.64 -6.17 2.14
N GLU A 89 -12.97 -6.56 3.23
CA GLU A 89 -13.35 -7.65 4.15
C GLU A 89 -13.59 -7.10 5.55
#